data_AF-A0A966M125-F1
#
_entry.id   AF-A0A966M125-F1
#
_cell.length_a   1.000
_cell.length_b   1.000
_cell.length_c   1.000
_cell.angle_alpha   90.00
_cell.angle_beta   90.00
_cell.angle_gamma   90.00
#
_symmetry.space_group_name_H-M   'P 1'
#
loop_
_entity.id
_entity.type
_entity.pdbx_description
1 polymer ?
#
loop_
_entity_poly.entity_id
_entity_poly.type
_entity_poly.pdbx_seq_one_letter_code
_entity_poly.pdbx_strand_id
1 'polypeptide(L)'
;MRITLLAILIAISSITNANSACEGETCIDVKADQESNEVVITVKKGKAGRESSTSPKPKPTPKPRVKQPWIPWLPKPVLTNKAVALGPKPLPKPRVKRISGSQISDQVKSLIPRGEIITQPLDNILVNQSVNFMTNTPMHFTTVLVVLGTPITIHLTPEFSWQFGDGNSYGTRLAGAPYPLMLIENTYKSSGQKEVELTTTWSGFWRAGSLSAPIDGAIVQKVSRQIDVRLAKGVYRG
;
A
#
# COMPACT_ATOMS: atom_id res chain seq x y z
N MET A 1 -62.56 2.29 3.75
CA MET A 1 -61.15 2.47 3.33
C MET A 1 -60.36 1.23 3.71
N ARG A 2 -59.92 0.43 2.73
CA ARG A 2 -59.12 -0.79 2.95
C ARG A 2 -57.64 -0.41 2.81
N ILE A 3 -56.86 -0.61 3.87
CA ILE A 3 -55.42 -0.34 3.91
C ILE A 3 -54.70 -1.63 3.50
N THR A 4 -54.12 -1.64 2.31
CA THR A 4 -53.26 -2.73 1.83
C THR A 4 -51.81 -2.47 2.26
N LEU A 5 -51.30 -3.30 3.16
CA LEU A 5 -49.88 -3.45 3.50
C LEU A 5 -49.14 -4.14 2.34
N LEU A 6 -48.16 -3.46 1.73
CA LEU A 6 -47.22 -4.07 0.79
C LEU A 6 -45.89 -4.29 1.50
N ALA A 7 -45.56 -5.55 1.77
CA ALA A 7 -44.27 -5.97 2.32
C ALA A 7 -43.22 -5.99 1.19
N ILE A 8 -42.19 -5.15 1.30
CA ILE A 8 -41.04 -5.11 0.38
C ILE A 8 -39.98 -6.07 0.92
N LEU A 9 -39.78 -7.17 0.20
CA LEU A 9 -38.75 -8.18 0.46
C LEU A 9 -37.38 -7.62 -0.02
N ILE A 10 -36.50 -7.26 0.91
CA ILE A 10 -35.13 -6.81 0.62
C ILE A 10 -34.25 -8.06 0.45
N ALA A 11 -33.89 -8.37 -0.79
CA ALA A 11 -32.85 -9.35 -1.10
C ALA A 11 -31.47 -8.72 -0.86
N ILE A 12 -30.81 -9.12 0.23
CA ILE A 12 -29.42 -8.75 0.52
C ILE A 12 -28.52 -9.74 -0.21
N SER A 13 -28.04 -9.38 -1.39
CA SER A 13 -26.90 -10.02 -2.03
C SER A 13 -25.62 -9.55 -1.34
N SER A 14 -24.98 -10.44 -0.58
CA SER A 14 -23.67 -10.21 0.00
C SER A 14 -22.61 -10.15 -1.10
N ILE A 15 -22.01 -8.97 -1.28
CA ILE A 15 -20.82 -8.73 -2.09
C ILE A 15 -19.60 -9.13 -1.25
N THR A 16 -18.74 -10.00 -1.77
CA THR A 16 -17.28 -9.92 -1.55
C THR A 16 -16.56 -10.54 -2.74
N ASN A 17 -16.10 -9.71 -3.69
CA ASN A 17 -15.07 -10.10 -4.64
C ASN A 17 -13.75 -9.51 -4.14
N ALA A 18 -12.82 -10.37 -3.76
CA ALA A 18 -11.41 -10.01 -3.67
C ALA A 18 -10.88 -9.84 -5.09
N ASN A 19 -10.40 -8.65 -5.45
CA ASN A 19 -9.95 -8.34 -6.81
C ASN A 19 -8.52 -8.83 -7.05
N SER A 20 -8.28 -10.14 -7.00
CA SER A 20 -7.01 -10.71 -7.47
C SER A 20 -6.98 -10.71 -9.00
N ALA A 21 -6.12 -9.90 -9.61
CA ALA A 21 -5.91 -9.93 -11.05
C ALA A 21 -4.92 -11.07 -11.39
N CYS A 22 -5.37 -12.04 -12.18
CA CYS A 22 -4.55 -13.20 -12.55
C CYS A 22 -4.38 -13.27 -14.06
N GLU A 23 -3.13 -13.45 -14.51
CA GLU A 23 -2.80 -13.86 -15.87
C GLU A 23 -1.95 -15.14 -15.79
N GLY A 24 -2.46 -16.23 -16.38
CA GLY A 24 -1.81 -17.54 -16.33
C GLY A 24 -1.58 -18.06 -14.90
N GLU A 25 -0.33 -18.36 -14.56
CA GLU A 25 0.06 -18.86 -13.24
C GLU A 25 0.33 -17.74 -12.22
N THR A 26 0.25 -16.46 -12.60
CA THR A 26 0.61 -15.33 -11.73
C THR A 26 -0.63 -14.53 -11.37
N CYS A 27 -0.94 -14.51 -10.08
CA CYS A 27 -1.97 -13.67 -9.46
C CYS A 27 -1.28 -12.57 -8.65
N ILE A 28 -1.69 -11.32 -8.87
CA ILE A 28 -1.18 -10.15 -8.16
C ILE A 28 -2.34 -9.56 -7.36
N ASP A 29 -2.10 -9.32 -6.08
CA ASP A 29 -3.01 -8.69 -5.13
C ASP A 29 -2.30 -7.50 -4.49
N VAL A 30 -2.93 -6.33 -4.46
CA VAL A 30 -2.35 -5.10 -3.93
C VAL A 30 -3.30 -4.54 -2.89
N LYS A 31 -2.89 -4.58 -1.62
CA LYS A 31 -3.69 -4.12 -0.49
C LYS A 31 -3.00 -2.95 0.19
N ALA A 32 -3.73 -1.89 0.47
CA ALA A 32 -3.35 -0.80 1.32
C ALA A 32 -4.01 -0.99 2.69
N ASP A 33 -3.20 -1.26 3.70
CA ASP A 33 -3.64 -1.34 5.09
C ASP A 33 -3.75 0.07 5.69
N GLN A 34 -4.93 0.36 6.25
CA GLN A 34 -5.29 1.66 6.80
C GLN A 34 -4.67 1.90 8.18
N GLU A 35 -4.32 0.85 8.93
CA GLU A 35 -3.75 1.01 10.28
C GLU A 35 -2.24 1.27 10.23
N SER A 36 -1.55 0.64 9.28
CA SER A 36 -0.09 0.75 9.11
C SER A 36 0.33 1.71 7.98
N ASN A 37 -0.62 2.32 7.27
CA ASN A 37 -0.43 3.17 6.09
C ASN A 37 0.40 2.51 4.98
N GLU A 38 0.18 1.20 4.77
CA GLU A 38 1.10 0.28 4.10
C GLU A 38 0.50 -0.38 2.85
N VAL A 39 1.13 -0.25 1.68
CA VAL A 39 0.74 -0.95 0.43
C VAL A 39 1.43 -2.32 0.28
N VAL A 40 0.82 -3.35 0.84
CA VAL A 40 1.28 -4.73 0.71
C VAL A 40 0.91 -5.29 -0.66
N ILE A 41 1.91 -5.46 -1.52
CA ILE A 41 1.77 -6.14 -2.81
C ILE A 41 2.10 -7.63 -2.64
N THR A 42 1.10 -8.49 -2.80
CA THR A 42 1.25 -9.95 -2.76
C THR A 42 1.18 -10.53 -4.17
N VAL A 43 2.30 -11.10 -4.64
CA VAL A 43 2.33 -11.86 -5.90
C VAL A 43 2.26 -13.35 -5.56
N LYS A 44 1.12 -13.98 -5.83
CA LYS A 44 0.94 -15.43 -5.75
C LYS A 44 1.17 -16.05 -7.12
N LYS A 45 2.24 -16.84 -7.26
CA LYS A 45 2.41 -17.71 -8.43
C LYS A 45 1.71 -19.05 -8.18
N GLY A 46 0.49 -19.23 -8.68
CA GLY A 46 -0.28 -20.47 -8.66
C GLY A 46 -1.77 -20.28 -9.00
N LYS A 47 -2.44 -21.33 -9.49
CA LYS A 47 -3.90 -21.36 -9.74
C LYS A 47 -4.67 -20.89 -8.49
N ALA A 48 -5.65 -20.00 -8.69
CA ALA A 48 -6.60 -19.60 -7.65
C ALA A 48 -7.25 -20.85 -7.01
N GLY A 49 -7.11 -20.99 -5.68
CA GLY A 49 -7.76 -22.06 -4.92
C GLY A 49 -6.87 -23.10 -4.23
N ARG A 50 -5.56 -22.87 -4.04
CA ARG A 50 -4.78 -23.68 -3.08
C ARG A 50 -4.05 -22.80 -2.08
N GLU A 51 -4.62 -22.69 -0.90
CA GLU A 51 -3.83 -22.52 0.32
C GLU A 51 -2.76 -23.62 0.33
N SER A 52 -1.50 -23.24 0.20
CA SER A 52 -0.40 -24.17 0.37
C SER A 52 -0.28 -24.48 1.85
N SER A 53 -1.09 -25.42 2.34
CA SER A 53 -0.80 -26.05 3.62
C SER A 53 0.57 -26.73 3.47
N THR A 54 1.50 -26.34 4.33
CA THR A 54 2.80 -26.97 4.48
C THR A 54 2.59 -28.37 5.05
N SER A 55 2.26 -29.33 4.17
CA SER A 55 2.35 -30.75 4.51
C SER A 55 3.71 -31.29 4.04
N PRO A 56 4.53 -31.90 4.90
CA PRO A 56 5.87 -32.36 4.52
C PRO A 56 5.77 -33.52 3.53
N LYS A 57 6.55 -33.43 2.45
CA LYS A 57 6.73 -34.50 1.45
C LYS A 57 7.37 -35.73 2.12
N PRO A 58 6.86 -36.95 1.92
CA PRO A 58 7.41 -38.13 2.58
C PRO A 58 8.86 -38.41 2.13
N LYS A 59 9.71 -38.72 3.11
CA LYS A 59 11.12 -39.07 2.97
C LYS A 59 11.24 -40.38 2.16
N PRO A 60 12.11 -40.46 1.13
CA PRO A 60 12.27 -41.71 0.38
C PRO A 60 12.91 -42.78 1.27
N THR A 61 12.27 -43.94 1.37
CA THR A 61 12.80 -45.13 2.05
C THR A 61 13.94 -45.75 1.24
N PRO A 62 15.02 -46.22 1.87
CA PRO A 62 16.13 -46.85 1.17
C PRO A 62 15.71 -48.23 0.63
N LYS A 63 16.09 -48.54 -0.62
CA LYS A 63 15.90 -49.87 -1.23
C LYS A 63 16.67 -50.94 -0.45
N PRO A 64 16.14 -52.15 -0.28
CA PRO A 64 16.83 -53.22 0.43
C PRO A 64 18.10 -53.64 -0.31
N ARG A 65 19.21 -53.65 0.43
CA ARG A 65 20.54 -54.06 -0.07
C ARG A 65 20.59 -55.58 -0.08
N VAL A 66 20.54 -56.19 -1.27
CA VAL A 66 20.73 -57.63 -1.42
C VAL A 66 22.16 -57.96 -0.97
N LYS A 67 22.31 -58.73 0.12
CA LYS A 67 23.62 -59.23 0.56
C LYS A 67 24.03 -60.35 -0.40
N GLN A 68 25.13 -60.16 -1.12
CA GLN A 68 25.74 -61.22 -1.91
C GLN A 68 26.42 -62.25 -0.98
N PRO A 69 26.29 -63.56 -1.23
CA PRO A 69 26.95 -64.58 -0.43
C PRO A 69 28.47 -64.51 -0.60
N TRP A 70 29.20 -64.59 0.51
CA TRP A 70 30.66 -64.50 0.55
C TRP A 70 31.29 -65.84 0.19
N ILE A 71 31.98 -65.89 -0.95
CA ILE A 71 32.65 -67.08 -1.47
C ILE A 71 34.17 -66.92 -1.27
N PRO A 72 34.82 -67.73 -0.41
CA PRO A 72 36.18 -67.46 0.07
C PRO A 72 37.32 -67.66 -0.95
N TRP A 73 37.04 -68.24 -2.13
CA TRP A 73 38.06 -68.48 -3.18
C TRP A 73 37.91 -67.59 -4.42
N LEU A 74 36.98 -66.64 -4.44
CA LEU A 74 36.79 -65.80 -5.60
C LEU A 74 37.76 -64.60 -5.55
N PRO A 75 38.63 -64.41 -6.57
CA PRO A 75 39.52 -63.24 -6.60
C PRO A 75 38.69 -61.95 -6.62
N LYS A 76 39.04 -61.01 -5.73
CA LYS A 76 38.34 -59.72 -5.64
C LYS A 76 38.44 -58.99 -6.99
N PRO A 77 37.32 -58.47 -7.56
CA PRO A 77 37.41 -57.70 -8.78
C PRO A 77 38.27 -56.47 -8.54
N VAL A 78 39.25 -56.26 -9.44
CA VAL A 78 40.09 -55.06 -9.44
C VAL A 78 39.17 -53.85 -9.65
N LEU A 79 39.17 -52.92 -8.70
CA LEU A 79 38.45 -51.66 -8.80
C LEU A 79 39.05 -50.84 -9.96
N THR A 80 38.50 -51.00 -11.16
CA THR A 80 38.72 -50.03 -12.23
C THR A 80 37.95 -48.77 -11.85
N ASN A 81 38.67 -47.80 -11.29
CA ASN A 81 38.14 -46.46 -11.07
C ASN A 81 37.71 -45.91 -12.43
N LYS A 82 36.39 -45.82 -12.67
CA LYS A 82 35.86 -45.08 -13.82
C LYS A 82 36.44 -43.68 -13.79
N ALA A 83 37.03 -43.26 -14.90
CA ALA A 83 37.47 -41.89 -15.08
C ALA A 83 36.29 -40.95 -14.81
N VAL A 84 36.44 -40.09 -13.79
CA VAL A 84 35.49 -39.02 -13.52
C VAL A 84 35.59 -38.06 -14.69
N ALA A 85 34.57 -38.04 -15.55
CA ALA A 85 34.48 -37.03 -16.59
C ALA A 85 34.49 -35.65 -15.89
N LEU A 86 35.53 -34.85 -16.14
CA LEU A 86 35.62 -33.44 -15.77
C LEU A 86 34.64 -32.65 -16.64
N GLY A 87 33.34 -32.84 -16.41
CA GLY A 87 32.31 -31.96 -16.94
C GLY A 87 32.41 -30.59 -16.25
N PRO A 88 32.23 -29.48 -16.98
CA PRO A 88 32.25 -28.15 -16.37
C PRO A 88 31.22 -28.07 -15.22
N LYS A 89 31.69 -27.67 -14.05
CA LYS A 89 30.85 -27.51 -12.85
C LYS A 89 29.80 -26.43 -13.16
N PRO A 90 28.49 -26.70 -13.02
CA PRO A 90 27.49 -25.68 -13.28
C PRO A 90 27.71 -24.48 -12.36
N LEU A 91 27.84 -23.28 -12.93
CA LEU A 91 27.87 -22.06 -12.13
C LEU A 91 26.57 -21.94 -11.32
N PRO A 92 26.63 -21.45 -10.06
CA PRO A 92 25.43 -21.16 -9.29
C PRO A 92 24.58 -20.15 -10.05
N LYS A 93 23.35 -20.54 -10.43
CA LYS A 93 22.37 -19.59 -10.97
C LYS A 93 22.16 -18.47 -9.94
N PRO A 94 22.07 -17.19 -10.35
CA PRO A 94 21.84 -16.09 -9.42
C PRO A 94 20.57 -16.37 -8.63
N ARG A 95 20.71 -16.49 -7.31
CA ARG A 95 19.60 -16.75 -6.40
C ARG A 95 18.79 -15.46 -6.31
N VAL A 96 17.70 -15.37 -7.07
CA VAL A 96 16.73 -14.28 -6.96
C VAL A 96 16.29 -14.22 -5.51
N LYS A 97 16.70 -13.17 -4.78
CA LYS A 97 16.24 -12.93 -3.42
C LYS A 97 14.73 -12.70 -3.51
N ARG A 98 13.93 -13.58 -2.91
CA ARG A 98 12.51 -13.31 -2.70
C ARG A 98 12.43 -12.15 -1.72
N ILE A 99 12.06 -11.00 -2.23
CA ILE A 99 11.75 -9.82 -1.43
C ILE A 99 10.41 -10.12 -0.75
N SER A 100 10.35 -9.92 0.57
CA SER A 100 9.12 -10.08 1.36
C SER A 100 8.11 -9.02 0.95
N GLY A 101 6.80 -9.33 1.00
CA GLY A 101 5.72 -8.37 0.70
C GLY A 101 5.79 -7.08 1.53
N SER A 102 6.34 -7.15 2.75
CA SER A 102 6.58 -6.00 3.63
C SER A 102 7.63 -5.01 3.08
N GLN A 103 8.70 -5.51 2.44
CA GLN A 103 9.77 -4.64 1.92
C GLN A 103 9.32 -3.84 0.70
N ILE A 104 8.40 -4.37 -0.10
CA ILE A 104 7.81 -3.67 -1.25
C ILE A 104 6.97 -2.51 -0.74
N SER A 105 6.29 -2.72 0.37
CA SER A 105 5.41 -1.75 0.94
C SER A 105 6.13 -0.54 1.56
N ASP A 106 7.23 -0.80 2.27
CA ASP A 106 8.10 0.26 2.77
C ASP A 106 8.68 1.12 1.63
N GLN A 107 9.01 0.50 0.49
CA GLN A 107 9.45 1.23 -0.70
C GLN A 107 8.33 2.10 -1.28
N VAL A 108 7.08 1.62 -1.33
CA VAL A 108 5.94 2.43 -1.78
C VAL A 108 5.73 3.64 -0.85
N LYS A 109 5.75 3.43 0.48
CA LYS A 109 5.62 4.53 1.47
C LYS A 109 6.68 5.62 1.29
N SER A 110 7.92 5.22 1.01
CA SER A 110 9.03 6.16 0.79
C SER A 110 8.86 7.01 -0.47
N LEU A 111 8.06 6.55 -1.44
CA LEU A 111 7.91 7.23 -2.72
C LEU A 111 6.74 8.21 -2.73
N ILE A 112 5.74 8.04 -1.85
CA ILE A 112 4.56 8.90 -1.85
C ILE A 112 4.92 10.29 -1.30
N PRO A 113 4.65 11.35 -2.06
CA PRO A 113 4.95 12.71 -1.65
C PRO A 113 4.14 13.07 -0.42
N ARG A 114 4.81 13.60 0.60
CA ARG A 114 4.17 14.17 1.78
C ARG A 114 4.06 15.66 1.58
N GLY A 115 2.85 16.18 1.40
CA GLY A 115 2.65 17.61 1.33
C GLY A 115 2.65 18.25 2.71
N GLU A 116 2.89 19.56 2.72
CA GLU A 116 2.88 20.41 3.91
C GLU A 116 1.57 21.21 3.98
N ILE A 117 1.26 21.73 5.17
CA ILE A 117 0.16 22.66 5.39
C ILE A 117 0.68 24.09 5.22
N ILE A 118 0.06 24.82 4.29
CA ILE A 118 0.36 26.22 3.97
C ILE A 118 -0.86 27.06 4.31
N THR A 119 -0.66 28.17 5.02
CA THR A 119 -1.74 29.10 5.41
C THR A 119 -1.51 30.49 4.81
N GLN A 120 -2.61 31.21 4.56
CA GLN A 120 -2.58 32.64 4.26
C GLN A 120 -3.56 33.38 5.19
N PRO A 121 -3.07 34.28 6.06
CA PRO A 121 -1.67 34.67 6.23
C PRO A 121 -0.80 33.55 6.80
N LEU A 122 0.53 33.63 6.62
CA LEU A 122 1.48 32.65 7.16
C LEU A 122 1.54 32.71 8.69
N ASP A 123 1.47 33.94 9.23
CA ASP A 123 1.57 34.25 10.66
C ASP A 123 0.57 35.36 11.03
N ASN A 124 0.46 35.66 12.33
CA ASN A 124 -0.43 36.69 12.88
C ASN A 124 -1.91 36.47 12.53
N ILE A 125 -2.35 35.22 12.63
CA ILE A 125 -3.75 34.86 12.42
C ILE A 125 -4.58 35.51 13.53
N LEU A 126 -5.66 36.19 13.14
CA LEU A 126 -6.54 36.90 14.07
C LEU A 126 -7.88 36.17 14.25
N VAL A 127 -8.43 36.28 15.46
CA VAL A 127 -9.81 35.86 15.74
C VAL A 127 -10.77 36.64 14.82
N ASN A 128 -11.79 35.97 14.31
CA ASN A 128 -12.79 36.48 13.37
C ASN A 128 -12.27 36.91 11.99
N GLN A 129 -11.03 36.58 11.64
CA GLN A 129 -10.50 36.72 10.29
C GLN A 129 -10.44 35.35 9.61
N SER A 130 -10.80 35.30 8.31
CA SER A 130 -10.67 34.08 7.52
C SER A 130 -9.20 33.76 7.25
N VAL A 131 -8.84 32.50 7.42
CA VAL A 131 -7.54 31.93 7.06
C VAL A 131 -7.74 30.96 5.92
N ASN A 132 -6.99 31.17 4.85
CA ASN A 132 -6.96 30.25 3.70
C ASN A 132 -5.94 29.14 3.95
N PHE A 133 -6.31 27.89 3.63
CA PHE A 133 -5.50 26.69 3.81
C PHE A 133 -5.22 26.02 2.47
N MET A 134 -4.00 25.53 2.30
CA MET A 134 -3.56 24.84 1.09
C MET A 134 -2.52 23.78 1.43
N THR A 135 -2.29 22.87 0.50
CA THR A 135 -1.18 21.92 0.53
C THR A 135 -0.45 21.89 -0.81
N ASN A 136 0.84 21.56 -0.79
CA ASN A 136 1.64 21.28 -1.98
C ASN A 136 1.59 19.80 -2.42
N THR A 137 0.69 19.01 -1.83
CA THR A 137 0.44 17.61 -2.26
C THR A 137 0.01 17.57 -3.74
N PRO A 138 0.66 16.77 -4.62
CA PRO A 138 0.26 16.69 -6.02
C PRO A 138 -1.08 15.99 -6.20
N MET A 139 -1.91 16.47 -7.13
CA MET A 139 -3.24 15.89 -7.42
C MET A 139 -3.18 14.54 -8.13
N HIS A 140 -2.06 14.25 -8.78
CA HIS A 140 -1.80 12.97 -9.43
C HIS A 140 -0.38 12.55 -9.13
N PHE A 141 -0.20 11.35 -8.62
CA PHE A 141 1.10 10.76 -8.37
C PHE A 141 1.22 9.45 -9.12
N THR A 142 2.33 9.26 -9.84
CA THR A 142 2.61 8.02 -10.58
C THR A 142 4.01 7.55 -10.27
N THR A 143 4.16 6.27 -9.95
CA THR A 143 5.46 5.66 -9.67
C THR A 143 5.55 4.26 -10.28
N VAL A 144 6.77 3.79 -10.51
CA VAL A 144 7.06 2.46 -11.06
C VAL A 144 7.93 1.70 -10.09
N LEU A 145 7.51 0.48 -9.78
CA LEU A 145 8.22 -0.45 -8.91
C LEU A 145 8.50 -1.75 -9.64
N VAL A 146 9.68 -2.32 -9.46
CA VAL A 146 10.01 -3.62 -10.06
C VAL A 146 9.91 -4.69 -8.99
N VAL A 147 8.88 -5.53 -9.09
CA VAL A 147 8.65 -6.65 -8.16
C VAL A 147 8.94 -7.95 -8.88
N LEU A 148 9.94 -8.70 -8.41
CA LEU A 148 10.34 -9.99 -8.98
C LEU A 148 10.64 -9.96 -10.50
N GLY A 149 11.11 -8.82 -11.01
CA GLY A 149 11.40 -8.61 -12.44
C GLY A 149 10.23 -8.10 -13.27
N THR A 150 9.05 -7.92 -12.67
CA THR A 150 7.88 -7.32 -13.32
C THR A 150 7.74 -5.85 -12.93
N PRO A 151 7.72 -4.90 -13.89
CA PRO A 151 7.42 -3.51 -13.59
C PRO A 151 5.92 -3.34 -13.29
N ILE A 152 5.62 -2.73 -12.15
CA ILE A 152 4.29 -2.37 -11.69
C ILE A 152 4.22 -0.84 -11.66
N THR A 153 3.34 -0.27 -12.47
CA THR A 153 3.02 1.16 -12.46
C THR A 153 1.85 1.41 -11.52
N ILE A 154 1.98 2.37 -10.62
CA ILE A 154 0.96 2.74 -9.64
C ILE A 154 0.53 4.17 -9.92
N HIS A 155 -0.78 4.40 -10.00
CA HIS A 155 -1.39 5.73 -10.12
C HIS A 155 -2.22 6.01 -8.88
N LEU A 156 -1.95 7.14 -8.22
CA LEU A 156 -2.63 7.57 -7.00
C LEU A 156 -3.24 8.97 -7.16
N THR A 157 -4.40 9.15 -6.55
CA THR A 157 -5.12 10.42 -6.43
C THR A 157 -5.44 10.65 -4.94
N PRO A 158 -5.17 11.85 -4.41
CA PRO A 158 -5.43 12.16 -3.01
C PRO A 158 -6.86 12.68 -2.79
N GLU A 159 -7.35 12.46 -1.58
CA GLU A 159 -8.51 13.12 -0.98
C GLU A 159 -8.07 13.71 0.36
N PHE A 160 -8.49 14.94 0.64
CA PHE A 160 -8.04 15.71 1.79
C PHE A 160 -9.16 15.87 2.81
N SER A 161 -8.80 15.68 4.08
CA SER A 161 -9.63 16.00 5.23
C SER A 161 -8.83 16.89 6.18
N TRP A 162 -9.34 18.10 6.36
CA TRP A 162 -8.78 19.12 7.24
C TRP A 162 -9.48 19.09 8.58
N GLN A 163 -8.71 19.18 9.66
CA GLN A 163 -9.18 19.49 11.00
C GLN A 163 -8.45 20.74 11.47
N PHE A 164 -9.18 21.79 11.85
CA PHE A 164 -8.58 23.10 12.09
C PHE A 164 -8.14 23.34 13.55
N GLY A 165 -8.36 22.38 14.45
CA GLY A 165 -7.97 22.48 15.87
C GLY A 165 -8.93 23.30 16.74
N ASP A 166 -10.06 23.75 16.20
CA ASP A 166 -11.14 24.45 16.89
C ASP A 166 -12.48 23.69 16.89
N GLY A 167 -12.46 22.44 16.41
CA GLY A 167 -13.63 21.59 16.22
C GLY A 167 -14.21 21.63 14.79
N ASN A 168 -13.79 22.58 13.95
CA ASN A 168 -14.20 22.62 12.55
C ASN A 168 -13.38 21.65 11.70
N SER A 169 -14.01 21.13 10.64
CA SER A 169 -13.37 20.26 9.65
C SER A 169 -13.85 20.56 8.24
N TYR A 170 -13.06 20.19 7.24
CA TYR A 170 -13.38 20.39 5.83
C TYR A 170 -12.82 19.27 4.94
N GLY A 171 -13.66 18.66 4.12
CA GLY A 171 -13.27 17.61 3.17
C GLY A 171 -13.24 18.12 1.74
N THR A 172 -12.21 17.78 0.97
CA THR A 172 -12.08 18.20 -0.44
C THR A 172 -11.15 17.29 -1.25
N ARG A 173 -11.27 17.33 -2.57
CA ARG A 173 -10.35 16.68 -3.52
C ARG A 173 -9.36 17.64 -4.17
N LEU A 174 -9.38 18.91 -3.75
CA LEU A 174 -8.51 19.96 -4.25
C LEU A 174 -7.45 20.30 -3.21
N ALA A 175 -6.23 20.61 -3.67
CA ALA A 175 -5.13 21.04 -2.80
C ALA A 175 -5.36 22.40 -2.10
N GLY A 176 -6.42 23.12 -2.45
CA GLY A 176 -6.60 24.54 -2.12
C GLY A 176 -6.04 25.43 -3.23
N ALA A 177 -6.20 26.74 -3.07
CA ALA A 177 -5.64 27.73 -3.99
C ALA A 177 -5.27 29.01 -3.23
N PRO A 178 -4.22 29.74 -3.65
CA PRO A 178 -3.83 30.98 -3.00
C PRO A 178 -4.90 32.06 -3.18
N TYR A 179 -4.82 33.12 -2.38
CA TYR A 179 -5.58 34.34 -2.61
C TYR A 179 -5.44 34.81 -4.08
N PRO A 180 -6.53 35.23 -4.75
CA PRO A 180 -7.88 35.47 -4.20
C PRO A 180 -8.85 34.29 -4.27
N LEU A 181 -8.46 33.13 -4.82
CA LEU A 181 -9.40 32.02 -5.04
C LEU A 181 -9.86 31.34 -3.74
N MET A 182 -8.95 31.17 -2.77
CA MET A 182 -9.23 30.74 -1.40
C MET A 182 -10.24 29.58 -1.27
N LEU A 183 -9.90 28.40 -1.77
CA LEU A 183 -10.85 27.29 -1.84
C LEU A 183 -11.13 26.61 -0.48
N ILE A 184 -10.28 26.81 0.51
CA ILE A 184 -10.37 26.14 1.81
C ILE A 184 -10.14 27.20 2.88
N GLU A 185 -11.19 27.53 3.63
CA GLU A 185 -11.17 28.62 4.60
C GLU A 185 -11.66 28.17 5.96
N ASN A 186 -11.06 28.71 7.03
CA ASN A 186 -11.61 28.62 8.38
C ASN A 186 -11.48 29.97 9.10
N THR A 187 -12.48 30.31 9.92
CA THR A 187 -12.47 31.53 10.74
C THR A 187 -12.53 31.16 12.21
N TYR A 188 -11.43 31.39 12.93
CA TYR A 188 -11.31 31.06 14.35
C TYR A 188 -12.14 32.01 15.24
N LYS A 189 -12.81 31.46 16.24
CA LYS A 189 -13.62 32.21 17.22
C LYS A 189 -12.95 32.44 18.57
N SER A 190 -11.86 31.73 18.85
CA SER A 190 -11.08 31.85 20.09
C SER A 190 -9.60 32.02 19.77
N SER A 191 -8.91 32.78 20.62
CA SER A 191 -7.46 32.91 20.58
C SER A 191 -6.77 31.69 21.21
N GLY A 192 -5.46 31.58 21.00
CA GLY A 192 -4.60 30.51 21.51
C GLY A 192 -4.00 29.65 20.40
N GLN A 193 -3.19 28.68 20.82
CA GLN A 193 -2.58 27.70 19.92
C GLN A 193 -3.63 26.75 19.37
N LYS A 194 -3.62 26.52 18.06
CA LYS A 194 -4.47 25.56 17.36
C LYS A 194 -3.59 24.57 16.60
N GLU A 195 -3.90 23.29 16.72
CA GLU A 195 -3.25 22.24 15.94
C GLU A 195 -4.10 21.92 14.72
N VAL A 196 -3.60 22.27 13.54
CA VAL A 196 -4.24 21.96 12.27
C VAL A 196 -3.71 20.63 11.77
N GLU A 197 -4.59 19.66 11.53
CA GLU A 197 -4.26 18.35 10.97
C GLU A 197 -4.81 18.24 9.55
N LEU A 198 -3.96 17.82 8.62
CA LEU A 198 -4.30 17.42 7.28
C LEU A 198 -4.15 15.91 7.15
N THR A 199 -5.26 15.23 6.93
CA THR A 199 -5.30 13.81 6.54
C THR A 199 -5.43 13.72 5.03
N THR A 200 -4.45 13.10 4.38
CA THR A 200 -4.45 12.81 2.95
C THR A 200 -4.67 11.32 2.74
N THR A 201 -5.77 10.97 2.09
CA THR A 201 -6.12 9.59 1.74
C THR A 201 -5.86 9.36 0.26
N TRP A 202 -4.92 8.49 -0.06
CA TRP A 202 -4.60 8.14 -1.44
C TRP A 202 -5.36 6.89 -1.87
N SER A 203 -6.02 6.99 -3.01
CA SER A 203 -6.69 5.88 -3.70
C SER A 203 -6.24 5.82 -5.15
N GLY A 204 -6.36 4.65 -5.79
CA GLY A 204 -5.91 4.52 -7.17
C GLY A 204 -5.89 3.10 -7.72
N PHE A 205 -5.11 2.91 -8.78
CA PHE A 205 -5.00 1.64 -9.48
C PHE A 205 -3.55 1.32 -9.83
N TRP A 206 -3.26 0.04 -10.01
CA TRP A 206 -1.96 -0.44 -10.46
C TRP A 206 -2.09 -1.13 -11.82
N ARG A 207 -0.96 -1.18 -12.54
CA ARG A 207 -0.83 -1.84 -13.85
C ARG A 207 0.47 -2.63 -13.89
N ALA A 208 0.43 -3.85 -14.43
CA ALA A 208 1.61 -4.65 -14.74
C ALA A 208 1.40 -5.32 -16.11
N GLY A 209 2.03 -4.80 -17.16
CA GLY A 209 1.79 -5.25 -18.53
C GLY A 209 0.31 -5.05 -18.95
N SER A 210 -0.37 -6.15 -19.29
CA SER A 210 -1.79 -6.22 -19.64
C SER A 210 -2.72 -6.21 -18.43
N LEU A 211 -2.21 -6.54 -17.23
CA LEU A 211 -3.01 -6.57 -16.01
C LEU A 211 -3.18 -5.18 -15.41
N SER A 212 -4.39 -4.89 -14.92
CA SER A 212 -4.67 -3.70 -14.12
C SER A 212 -5.80 -3.97 -13.14
N ALA A 213 -5.68 -3.43 -11.93
CA ALA A 213 -6.73 -3.51 -10.92
C ALA A 213 -6.69 -2.28 -10.00
N PRO A 214 -7.83 -1.93 -9.36
CA PRO A 214 -7.82 -0.96 -8.28
C PRO A 214 -6.95 -1.47 -7.13
N ILE A 215 -6.35 -0.55 -6.38
CA ILE A 215 -5.69 -0.86 -5.11
C ILE A 215 -6.80 -1.12 -4.09
N ASP A 216 -6.74 -2.27 -3.43
CA ASP A 216 -7.68 -2.60 -2.36
C ASP A 216 -7.31 -1.80 -1.11
N GLY A 217 -8.22 -1.00 -0.55
CA GLY A 217 -7.93 -0.09 0.56
C GLY A 217 -7.40 1.29 0.16
N ALA A 218 -6.89 2.04 1.14
CA ALA A 218 -6.38 3.40 0.94
C ALA A 218 -5.15 3.68 1.82
N ILE A 219 -4.25 4.53 1.32
CA ILE A 219 -3.04 4.92 2.04
C ILE A 219 -3.31 6.24 2.73
N VAL A 220 -3.21 6.28 4.05
CA VAL A 220 -3.49 7.49 4.81
C VAL A 220 -2.17 8.15 5.22
N GLN A 221 -2.08 9.47 5.08
CA GLN A 221 -0.96 10.26 5.55
C GLN A 221 -1.49 11.40 6.39
N LYS A 222 -0.87 11.64 7.53
CA LYS A 222 -1.23 12.74 8.43
C LYS A 222 -0.06 13.70 8.56
N VAL A 223 -0.35 14.99 8.45
CA VAL A 223 0.58 16.08 8.69
C VAL A 223 -0.12 17.06 9.61
N SER A 224 0.56 17.52 10.66
CA SER A 224 0.04 18.55 11.55
C SER A 224 0.93 19.79 11.55
N ARG A 225 0.31 20.94 11.80
CA ARG A 225 0.97 22.24 11.92
C ARG A 225 0.32 23.02 13.06
N GLN A 226 1.12 23.53 13.98
CA GLN A 226 0.65 24.45 15.01
C GLN A 226 0.56 25.88 14.46
N ILE A 227 -0.51 26.58 14.83
CA ILE A 227 -0.72 28.00 14.52
C ILE A 227 -1.14 28.77 15.77
N ASP A 228 -0.69 30.02 15.90
CA ASP A 228 -1.04 30.91 17.00
C ASP A 228 -2.13 31.90 16.56
N VAL A 229 -3.34 31.77 17.13
CA VAL A 229 -4.46 32.68 16.85
C VAL A 229 -4.50 33.76 17.92
N ARG A 230 -4.44 35.02 17.50
CA ARG A 230 -4.39 36.18 18.41
C ARG A 230 -5.68 36.97 18.39
N LEU A 231 -5.95 37.64 19.50
CA LEU A 231 -6.99 38.66 19.55
C LEU A 231 -6.57 39.85 18.68
N ALA A 232 -7.51 40.40 17.93
CA ALA A 232 -7.32 41.69 17.27
C ALA A 232 -7.17 42.78 18.35
N LYS A 233 -6.00 43.40 18.45
CA LYS A 233 -5.79 44.60 19.27
C LYS A 233 -5.99 45.82 18.37
N GLY A 234 -7.11 46.51 18.55
CA GLY A 234 -7.30 47.84 17.95
C GLY A 234 -6.41 48.86 18.66
N VAL A 235 -5.43 49.42 17.97
CA VAL A 235 -4.72 50.61 18.45
C VAL A 235 -5.48 51.82 17.92
N TYR A 236 -6.35 52.40 18.75
CA TYR A 236 -6.94 53.70 18.46
C TYR A 236 -5.90 54.79 18.73
N ARG A 237 -5.45 55.45 17.67
CA ARG A 237 -4.78 56.75 17.79
C ARG A 237 -5.87 57.81 17.64
N GLY A 238 -6.30 58.36 18.78
CA GLY A 238 -7.13 59.56 18.84
C GLY A 238 -6.32 60.81 18.55
#